data_AF-A0A524G1H5-F1
#
_entry.id   AF-A0A524G1H5-F1
#
_cell.length_a   1.000
_cell.length_b   1.000
_cell.length_c   1.000
_cell.angle_alpha   90.00
_cell.angle_beta   90.00
_cell.angle_gamma   90.00
#
_symmetry.space_group_name_H-M   'P 1'
#
loop_
_entity.id
_entity.type
_entity.pdbx_description
1 polymer ?
#
loop_
_entity_poly.entity_id
_entity_poly.type
_entity_poly.pdbx_seq_one_letter_code
_entity_poly.pdbx_strand_id
1 'polypeptide(L)'
;MIVRYQMAPKICMIEIEVSLPYCSIEPTYPATEAEQEEARNFIDNNLAHLKYLLRLQKAGFSLGILSAEGIWSAILKVKKNPDLELFDSLLPPY
;
A
#
# COMPACT_ATOMS: atom_id res chain seq x y z
N MET A 1 -4.71 -1.32 -8.92
CA MET A 1 -3.83 -0.38 -9.67
C MET A 1 -4.64 0.24 -10.79
N ILE A 2 -4.72 1.57 -10.84
CA ILE A 2 -5.40 2.27 -11.93
C ILE A 2 -4.38 3.20 -12.58
N VAL A 3 -4.10 2.98 -13.87
CA VAL A 3 -3.28 3.89 -14.68
C VAL A 3 -4.24 4.84 -15.39
N ARG A 4 -4.21 6.13 -15.04
CA ARG A 4 -5.09 7.15 -15.63
C ARG A 4 -4.29 8.02 -16.59
N TYR A 5 -4.59 7.95 -17.88
CA TYR A 5 -4.06 8.86 -18.88
C TYR A 5 -4.91 10.14 -18.90
N GLN A 6 -4.45 11.20 -18.24
CA GLN A 6 -5.08 12.52 -18.38
C GLN A 6 -4.59 13.18 -19.67
N MET A 7 -5.46 13.97 -20.33
CA MET A 7 -5.35 14.58 -21.67
C MET A 7 -4.15 15.54 -21.90
N ALA A 8 -3.00 15.34 -21.23
CA ALA A 8 -1.72 15.91 -21.58
C ALA A 8 -0.82 14.79 -22.15
N PRO A 9 -0.54 14.75 -23.46
CA PRO A 9 0.07 13.60 -24.13
C PRO A 9 1.50 13.22 -23.68
N LYS A 10 2.05 13.95 -22.70
CA LYS A 10 3.42 13.81 -22.19
C LYS A 10 3.49 13.44 -20.70
N ILE A 11 2.36 13.20 -20.03
CA ILE A 11 2.34 12.89 -18.60
C ILE A 11 1.52 11.62 -18.37
N CYS A 12 2.18 10.55 -17.93
CA CYS A 12 1.55 9.35 -17.42
C CYS A 12 1.33 9.51 -15.90
N MET A 13 0.15 9.15 -15.40
CA MET A 13 -0.12 9.13 -13.97
C MET A 13 -0.42 7.70 -13.52
N ILE A 14 0.33 7.23 -12.53
CA ILE A 14 0.12 5.94 -11.87
C ILE A 14 -0.52 6.24 -10.51
N GLU A 15 -1.67 5.63 -10.26
CA GLU A 15 -2.41 5.74 -9.01
C GLU A 15 -2.59 4.34 -8.42
N ILE A 16 -2.20 4.21 -7.15
CA ILE A 16 -2.30 2.97 -6.38
C ILE A 16 -3.12 3.30 -5.15
N GLU A 17 -4.16 2.51 -4.94
CA GLU A 17 -4.92 2.51 -3.70
C GLU A 17 -4.52 1.28 -2.90
N VAL A 18 -4.22 1.48 -1.62
CA VAL A 18 -3.82 0.45 -0.67
C VAL A 18 -4.79 0.52 0.50
N SER A 19 -5.60 -0.51 0.65
CA SER A 19 -6.41 -0.70 1.85
C SER A 19 -5.58 -1.48 2.86
N LEU A 20 -5.32 -0.89 4.03
CA LEU A 20 -4.70 -1.62 5.12
C LEU A 20 -5.67 -2.71 5.63
N PRO A 21 -5.15 -3.84 6.14
CA PRO A 21 -5.99 -4.88 6.72
C PRO A 21 -6.88 -4.30 7.82
N TYR A 22 -8.19 -4.43 7.67
CA TYR A 22 -9.15 -4.00 8.70
C TYR A 22 -8.97 -4.87 9.95
N CYS A 23 -8.85 -4.24 11.11
CA CYS A 23 -8.79 -4.98 12.38
C CYS A 23 -9.86 -4.52 13.34
N SER A 24 -10.72 -5.48 13.66
CA SER A 24 -11.37 -5.60 14.94
C SER A 24 -10.87 -6.89 15.58
N ILE A 25 -9.67 -6.87 16.17
CA ILE A 25 -9.25 -7.96 17.08
C ILE A 25 -9.94 -7.68 18.41
N GLU A 26 -10.88 -8.54 18.78
CA GLU A 26 -11.48 -8.45 20.11
C GLU A 26 -10.44 -8.87 21.17
N PRO A 27 -10.25 -8.06 22.22
CA PRO A 27 -9.28 -8.41 23.25
C PRO A 27 -9.80 -9.57 24.09
N THR A 28 -9.19 -10.76 23.93
CA THR A 28 -9.44 -11.91 24.79
C THR A 28 -8.32 -12.11 25.81
N TYR A 29 -8.70 -12.33 27.08
CA TYR A 29 -7.77 -12.69 28.14
C TYR A 29 -8.36 -13.77 29.07
N PRO A 30 -7.66 -14.89 29.31
CA PRO A 30 -6.39 -15.27 28.69
C PRO A 30 -6.59 -15.67 27.22
N ALA A 31 -5.69 -15.21 26.34
CA ALA A 31 -5.70 -15.58 24.92
C ALA A 31 -5.12 -16.98 24.73
N THR A 32 -5.81 -17.79 23.94
CA THR A 32 -5.35 -19.08 23.42
C THR A 32 -4.14 -18.92 22.49
N GLU A 33 -3.40 -20.01 22.24
CA GLU A 33 -2.27 -19.99 21.29
C GLU A 33 -2.71 -19.57 19.88
N ALA A 34 -3.91 -19.98 19.45
CA ALA A 34 -4.47 -19.62 18.15
C ALA A 34 -4.74 -18.10 18.04
N GLU A 35 -5.34 -17.50 19.08
CA GLU A 35 -5.59 -16.05 19.11
C GLU A 35 -4.28 -15.23 19.15
N GLN A 36 -3.26 -15.74 19.86
CA GLN A 36 -1.94 -15.11 19.85
C GLN A 36 -1.27 -15.18 18.48
N GLU A 37 -1.45 -16.29 17.76
CA GLU A 37 -0.92 -16.47 16.41
C GLU A 37 -1.65 -15.59 15.40
N GLU A 38 -2.97 -15.47 15.51
CA GLU A 38 -3.76 -14.54 14.71
C GLU A 38 -3.30 -13.08 14.92
N ALA A 39 -3.07 -12.67 16.18
CA ALA A 39 -2.55 -11.35 16.49
C ALA A 39 -1.16 -11.11 15.88
N ARG A 40 -0.26 -12.11 15.92
CA ARG A 40 1.06 -12.03 15.26
C ARG A 40 0.93 -11.87 13.74
N ASN A 41 0.14 -12.72 13.10
CA ASN A 41 -0.10 -12.65 11.65
C ASN A 41 -0.71 -11.30 11.24
N PHE A 42 -1.62 -10.76 12.04
CA PHE A 42 -2.18 -9.43 11.80
C PHE A 42 -1.10 -8.33 11.84
N ILE A 43 -0.23 -8.34 12.86
CA ILE A 43 0.87 -7.37 12.98
C ILE A 43 1.80 -7.47 11.77
N ASP A 44 2.22 -8.69 11.41
CA ASP A 44 3.15 -8.91 10.31
C ASP A 44 2.57 -8.48 8.97
N ASN A 45 1.29 -8.80 8.72
CA ASN A 45 0.58 -8.34 7.53
C ASN A 45 0.52 -6.81 7.46
N ASN A 46 0.22 -6.12 8.56
CA ASN A 46 0.20 -4.66 8.58
C ASN A 46 1.58 -4.07 8.33
N LEU A 47 2.62 -4.61 8.96
CA LEU A 47 3.99 -4.19 8.72
C LEU A 47 4.39 -4.36 7.25
N ALA A 48 3.97 -5.44 6.60
CA ALA A 48 4.22 -5.66 5.18
C ALA A 48 3.57 -4.57 4.30
N HIS A 49 2.32 -4.20 4.57
CA HIS A 49 1.62 -3.13 3.86
C HIS A 49 2.24 -1.74 4.12
N LEU A 50 2.64 -1.44 5.36
CA LEU A 50 3.32 -0.19 5.68
C LEU A 50 4.71 -0.10 5.01
N LYS A 51 5.48 -1.20 4.99
CA LYS A 51 6.74 -1.29 4.25
C LYS A 51 6.53 -1.10 2.74
N TYR A 52 5.44 -1.61 2.19
CA TYR A 52 5.08 -1.40 0.79
C TYR A 52 4.81 0.07 0.47
N LEU A 53 4.05 0.78 1.30
CA LEU A 53 3.84 2.23 1.15
C LEU A 53 5.15 3.02 1.19
N LEU A 54 6.05 2.68 2.12
CA LEU A 54 7.38 3.29 2.20
C LEU A 54 8.25 2.97 0.97
N ARG A 55 8.13 1.77 0.38
CA ARG A 55 8.81 1.42 -0.88
C ARG A 55 8.30 2.29 -2.02
N LEU A 56 6.98 2.48 -2.15
CA LEU A 56 6.40 3.38 -3.15
C LEU A 56 6.90 4.81 -2.97
N GLN A 57 6.96 5.31 -1.74
CA GLN A 57 7.52 6.64 -1.47
C GLN A 57 8.98 6.78 -1.94
N LYS A 58 9.81 5.77 -1.68
CA LYS A 58 11.21 5.73 -2.16
C LYS A 58 11.30 5.69 -3.68
N ALA A 59 10.35 5.06 -4.36
CA ALA A 59 10.23 5.07 -5.82
C ALA A 59 9.68 6.40 -6.39
N GLY A 60 9.44 7.41 -5.54
CA GLY A 60 9.02 8.75 -5.95
C GLY A 60 7.51 8.98 -5.94
N PHE A 61 6.72 8.02 -5.46
CA PHE A 61 5.28 8.24 -5.27
C PHE A 61 5.04 9.23 -4.14
N SER A 62 4.09 10.13 -4.34
CA SER A 62 3.52 10.93 -3.26
C SER A 62 2.45 10.11 -2.55
N LEU A 63 2.59 9.92 -1.24
CA LEU A 63 1.60 9.23 -0.42
C LEU A 63 0.51 10.20 0.06
N GLY A 64 -0.71 9.70 0.17
CA GLY A 64 -1.87 10.40 0.72
C GLY A 64 -2.77 9.44 1.49
N ILE A 65 -3.54 9.96 2.44
CA ILE A 65 -4.55 9.21 3.19
C ILE A 65 -5.91 9.56 2.58
N LEU A 66 -6.65 8.54 2.14
CA LEU A 66 -7.98 8.71 1.52
C LEU A 66 -9.12 8.53 2.51
N SER A 67 -8.94 7.67 3.52
CA SER A 67 -9.95 7.42 4.55
C SER A 67 -9.33 7.18 5.93
N ALA A 68 -10.08 7.55 6.98
CA ALA A 68 -9.79 7.17 8.36
C ALA A 68 -9.86 5.65 8.60
N GLU A 69 -10.50 4.90 7.70
CA GLU A 69 -10.58 3.43 7.73
C GLU A 69 -9.29 2.74 7.27
N GLY A 70 -8.22 3.51 6.99
CA GLY A 70 -6.93 2.94 6.59
C GLY A 70 -6.78 2.75 5.08
N ILE A 71 -7.48 3.55 4.26
CA ILE A 71 -7.26 3.58 2.81
C ILE A 71 -6.22 4.66 2.49
N TRP A 72 -5.16 4.24 1.80
CA TRP A 72 -4.04 5.09 1.39
C TRP A 72 -3.92 5.16 -0.13
N SER A 73 -3.50 6.31 -0.64
CA SER A 73 -3.15 6.51 -2.04
C SER A 73 -1.65 6.71 -2.22
N ALA A 74 -1.10 6.19 -3.30
CA ALA A 74 0.23 6.53 -3.79
C ALA A 74 0.11 6.98 -5.25
N ILE A 75 0.58 8.20 -5.55
CA ILE A 75 0.45 8.82 -6.87
C ILE A 75 1.83 9.21 -7.41
N LEU A 76 2.13 8.79 -8.64
CA LEU A 76 3.32 9.20 -9.37
C LEU A 76 2.95 9.83 -10.72
N LYS A 77 3.56 10.98 -11.01
CA LYS A 77 3.44 11.68 -12.30
C LYS A 77 4.74 11.51 -13.08
N VAL A 78 4.72 10.69 -14.13
CA VAL A 78 5.88 10.38 -14.96
C VAL A 78 5.84 11.21 -16.24
N LYS A 79 6.87 12.02 -16.48
CA LYS A 79 7.04 12.82 -17.71
C LYS A 79 7.86 12.12 -18.80
N LYS A 80 8.49 10.99 -18.47
CA LYS A 80 9.30 10.15 -19.34
C LYS A 80 8.75 8.72 -19.31
N ASN A 81 9.26 7.84 -20.16
CA ASN A 81 8.92 6.43 -20.06
C ASN A 81 9.38 5.88 -18.69
N PRO A 82 8.51 5.20 -17.93
CA PRO A 82 8.91 4.54 -16.70
C PRO A 82 9.96 3.45 -16.98
N ASP A 83 10.95 3.32 -16.10
CA ASP A 83 11.91 2.23 -16.16
C ASP A 83 11.31 0.92 -15.61
N LEU A 84 12.01 -0.19 -15.82
CA LEU A 84 11.57 -1.50 -15.34
C LEU A 84 11.57 -1.60 -13.81
N GLU A 85 12.52 -0.92 -13.15
CA GLU A 85 12.65 -0.90 -11.68
C GLU A 85 11.42 -0.29 -11.00
N LEU A 86 10.77 0.68 -11.65
CA LEU A 86 9.49 1.21 -11.18
C LEU A 86 8.45 0.10 -11.04
N PHE A 87 8.38 -0.85 -11.97
CA PHE A 87 7.37 -1.91 -11.92
C PHE A 87 7.61 -2.89 -10.79
N ASP A 88 8.87 -3.14 -10.39
CA ASP A 88 9.19 -3.95 -9.22
C ASP A 88 8.69 -3.28 -7.92
N SER A 89 8.72 -1.94 -7.88
CA SER A 89 8.19 -1.19 -6.73
C SER A 89 6.67 -1.29 -6.59
N LEU A 90 5.95 -1.57 -7.68
CA LEU A 90 4.49 -1.68 -7.77
C LEU A 90 3.93 -3.03 -7.31
N LEU A 91 4.78 -4.04 -7.16
CA LEU A 91 4.32 -5.37 -6.73
C LEU A 91 3.77 -5.28 -5.30
N PRO A 92 2.60 -5.83 -4.98
CA PRO A 92 2.06 -5.81 -3.62
C PRO A 92 2.93 -6.67 -2.68
N PRO A 93 2.79 -6.52 -1.34
CA PRO A 93 3.37 -7.47 -0.40
C PRO A 93 2.75 -8.87 -0.59
N TYR A 94 3.55 -9.91 -0.39
CA TYR A 94 3.11 -11.31 -0.36
C TYR A 94 2.56 -11.69 1.01
#